data_AF-A0A7Z9FKD7-F1
#
_entry.id   AF-A0A7Z9FKD7-F1
#
_cell.length_a   1.000
_cell.length_b   1.000
_cell.length_c   1.000
_cell.angle_alpha   90.00
_cell.angle_beta   90.00
_cell.angle_gamma   90.00
#
_symmetry.space_group_name_H-M   'P 1'
#
loop_
_entity.id
_entity.type
_entity.pdbx_description
1 polymer ?
#
loop_
_entity_poly.entity_id
_entity_poly.type
_entity_poly.pdbx_seq_one_letter_code
_entity_poly.pdbx_strand_id
1 'polypeptide(L)'
;NPEYHFKLGKALSKLRNENTLIIGSGFTFHNMQAIMSQNSDIDFKNEEFEQWLIDTCTNPNYSPSIRERKLIEWNEAPFARYCHPREEHLLPLHVCAGVTGFTAKLVFEGKVAGKKTSAYLWN
;
A
#
# COMPACT_ATOMS: atom_id res chain seq x y z
N ASN A 1 6.82 -8.40 -8.33
CA ASN A 1 7.89 -8.63 -7.33
C ASN A 1 7.99 -7.45 -6.36
N PRO A 2 7.45 -7.59 -5.14
CA PRO A 2 7.44 -6.54 -4.10
C PRO A 2 8.83 -6.08 -3.62
N GLU A 3 9.74 -7.01 -3.37
CA GLU A 3 11.10 -6.69 -2.89
C GLU A 3 11.88 -5.84 -3.89
N TYR A 4 11.77 -6.16 -5.18
CA TYR A 4 12.39 -5.36 -6.23
C TYR A 4 11.90 -3.91 -6.23
N HIS A 5 10.58 -3.69 -6.09
CA HIS A 5 9.99 -2.35 -6.08
C HIS A 5 10.35 -1.56 -4.82
N PHE A 6 10.46 -2.23 -3.68
CA PHE A 6 10.96 -1.60 -2.45
C PHE A 6 12.43 -1.19 -2.57
N LYS A 7 13.28 -2.06 -3.15
CA LYS A 7 14.69 -1.76 -3.44
C LYS A 7 14.85 -0.62 -4.45
N LEU A 8 13.97 -0.54 -5.45
CA LEU A 8 13.91 0.59 -6.37
C LEU A 8 13.63 1.89 -5.60
N GLY A 9 12.65 1.89 -4.70
CA GLY A 9 12.40 3.03 -3.81
C GLY A 9 13.65 3.45 -3.03
N LYS A 10 14.35 2.48 -2.41
CA LYS A 10 15.61 2.75 -1.69
C LYS A 10 16.66 3.40 -2.59
N ALA A 11 16.80 2.95 -3.84
CA ALA A 11 17.74 3.53 -4.79
C ALA A 11 17.38 4.98 -5.16
N LEU A 12 16.08 5.31 -5.20
CA LEU A 12 15.57 6.65 -5.49
C LEU A 12 15.62 7.60 -4.27
N SER A 13 15.91 7.10 -3.06
CA SER A 13 15.87 7.87 -1.81
C SER A 13 16.70 9.17 -1.85
N LYS A 14 17.83 9.16 -2.58
CA LYS A 14 18.72 10.33 -2.71
C LYS A 14 18.05 11.52 -3.42
N LEU A 15 17.11 11.27 -4.32
CA LEU A 15 16.41 12.31 -5.07
C LEU A 15 15.57 13.22 -4.17
N ARG A 16 15.22 12.77 -2.96
CA ARG A 16 14.49 13.60 -1.98
C ARG A 16 15.23 14.88 -1.58
N ASN A 17 16.54 14.92 -1.74
CA ASN A 17 17.34 16.11 -1.44
C ASN A 17 17.44 17.07 -2.64
N GLU A 18 16.83 16.74 -3.77
CA GLU A 18 16.96 17.46 -5.05
C GLU A 18 15.64 18.13 -5.46
N ASN A 19 14.88 18.68 -4.51
CA ASN A 19 13.59 19.34 -4.76
C ASN A 19 12.63 18.50 -5.64
N THR A 20 12.62 17.18 -5.41
CA THR A 20 11.87 16.22 -6.22
C THR A 20 10.69 15.67 -5.43
N LEU A 21 9.51 15.65 -6.08
CA LEU A 21 8.31 14.98 -5.58
C LEU A 21 8.16 13.61 -6.25
N ILE A 22 8.03 12.56 -5.44
CA ILE A 22 7.73 11.21 -5.92
C ILE A 22 6.24 10.93 -5.67
N ILE A 23 5.50 10.61 -6.73
CA ILE A 23 4.08 10.28 -6.67
C ILE A 23 3.87 8.84 -7.14
N GLY A 24 3.39 7.98 -6.24
CA GLY A 24 2.93 6.64 -6.57
C GLY A 24 1.43 6.64 -6.84
N SER A 25 1.04 6.43 -8.09
CA SER A 25 -0.37 6.26 -8.46
C SER A 25 -0.69 4.78 -8.59
N GLY A 26 -1.58 4.28 -7.72
CA GLY A 26 -1.98 2.88 -7.66
C GLY A 26 -3.38 2.75 -7.08
N PHE A 27 -3.71 1.55 -6.61
CA PHE A 27 -4.99 1.30 -5.93
C PHE A 27 -4.78 0.25 -4.85
N THR A 28 -5.27 0.48 -3.62
CA THR A 28 -5.10 -0.46 -2.50
C THR A 28 -6.07 -1.65 -2.56
N PHE A 29 -6.91 -1.72 -3.60
CA PHE A 29 -7.73 -2.87 -3.96
C PHE A 29 -7.73 -3.04 -5.49
N HIS A 30 -7.51 -4.24 -6.04
CA HIS A 30 -7.50 -4.48 -7.49
C HIS A 30 -8.10 -5.84 -7.90
N ASN A 31 -9.20 -6.23 -7.27
CA ASN A 31 -9.98 -7.37 -7.73
C ASN A 31 -11.16 -6.92 -8.61
N MET A 32 -10.96 -6.98 -9.93
CA MET A 32 -11.97 -6.55 -10.90
C MET A 32 -13.25 -7.39 -10.86
N GLN A 33 -13.17 -8.68 -10.53
CA GLN A 33 -14.36 -9.52 -10.39
C GLN A 33 -15.23 -9.02 -9.22
N ALA A 34 -14.60 -8.66 -8.10
CA ALA A 34 -15.28 -8.13 -6.92
C ALA A 34 -15.76 -6.68 -7.08
N ILE A 35 -15.16 -5.89 -7.97
CA ILE A 35 -15.64 -4.56 -8.34
C ILE A 35 -16.87 -4.68 -9.27
N MET A 36 -16.80 -5.56 -10.26
CA MET A 36 -17.86 -5.73 -11.26
C MET A 36 -19.11 -6.44 -10.71
N SER A 37 -19.00 -7.20 -9.63
CA SER A 37 -20.15 -7.88 -9.02
C SER A 37 -21.17 -6.93 -8.37
N GLN A 38 -20.87 -5.63 -8.24
CA GLN A 38 -21.76 -4.59 -7.72
C GLN A 38 -22.48 -4.94 -6.41
N ASN A 39 -21.88 -5.78 -5.56
CA ASN A 39 -22.41 -6.02 -4.22
C ASN A 39 -22.30 -4.72 -3.41
N SER A 40 -23.44 -4.17 -3.01
CA SER A 40 -23.57 -2.95 -2.22
C SER A 40 -23.18 -3.13 -0.75
N ASP A 41 -22.95 -4.38 -0.32
CA ASP A 41 -22.64 -4.72 1.06
C ASP A 41 -21.18 -4.40 1.42
N ILE A 42 -20.94 -4.26 2.72
CA ILE A 42 -19.60 -4.10 3.27
C ILE A 42 -18.75 -5.32 2.92
N ASP A 43 -17.65 -5.08 2.21
CA ASP A 43 -16.67 -6.10 1.87
C ASP A 43 -15.69 -6.29 3.02
N PHE A 44 -16.03 -7.15 3.97
CA PHE A 44 -15.21 -7.39 5.17
C PHE A 44 -13.76 -7.79 4.85
N LYS A 45 -13.54 -8.46 3.71
CA LYS A 45 -12.20 -8.89 3.28
C LYS A 45 -11.35 -7.69 2.88
N ASN A 46 -11.96 -6.72 2.20
CA ASN A 46 -11.32 -5.45 1.86
C ASN A 46 -11.05 -4.62 3.12
N GLU A 47 -11.99 -4.53 4.05
CA GLU A 47 -11.80 -3.81 5.32
C GLU A 47 -10.59 -4.34 6.11
N GLU A 48 -10.47 -5.66 6.27
CA GLU A 48 -9.37 -6.30 7.01
C GLU A 48 -8.01 -6.09 6.33
N PHE A 49 -7.94 -6.23 5.00
CA PHE A 49 -6.72 -5.95 4.26
C PHE A 49 -6.30 -4.49 4.37
N GLU A 50 -7.26 -3.57 4.23
CA GLU A 50 -7.01 -2.14 4.28
C GLU A 50 -6.56 -1.71 5.69
N GLN A 51 -7.20 -2.25 6.74
CA GLN A 51 -6.80 -2.00 8.11
C GLN A 51 -5.37 -2.47 8.39
N TRP A 52 -4.99 -3.63 7.86
CA TRP A 52 -3.61 -4.12 7.92
C TRP A 52 -2.64 -3.20 7.18
N LEU A 53 -3.02 -2.68 5.99
CA LEU A 53 -2.16 -1.81 5.20
C LEU A 53 -1.95 -0.46 5.88
N ILE A 54 -3.03 0.13 6.42
CA ILE A 54 -2.97 1.37 7.22
C ILE A 54 -2.03 1.17 8.41
N ASP A 55 -2.23 0.13 9.23
CA ASP A 55 -1.33 -0.15 10.36
C ASP A 55 0.13 -0.34 9.91
N THR A 56 0.37 -1.11 8.86
CA THR A 56 1.72 -1.33 8.31
C THR A 56 2.41 -0.02 7.94
N CYS A 57 1.70 0.89 7.29
CA CYS A 57 2.26 2.16 6.83
C CYS A 57 2.38 3.20 7.95
N THR A 58 1.44 3.26 8.90
CA THR A 58 1.31 4.40 9.82
C THR A 58 1.64 4.09 11.28
N ASN A 59 1.89 2.83 11.65
CA ASN A 59 2.23 2.49 13.03
C ASN A 59 3.63 3.01 13.40
N PRO A 60 3.76 3.91 14.39
CA PRO A 60 5.04 4.51 14.76
C PRO A 60 5.95 3.54 15.53
N ASN A 61 5.40 2.44 16.08
CA ASN A 61 6.16 1.45 16.83
C ASN A 61 6.90 0.46 15.92
N TYR A 62 6.62 0.47 14.62
CA TYR A 62 7.33 -0.37 13.65
C TYR A 62 8.65 0.28 13.23
N SER A 63 9.74 -0.47 13.40
CA SER A 63 11.01 -0.13 12.78
C SER A 63 10.89 -0.15 11.25
N PRO A 64 11.78 0.55 10.53
CA PRO A 64 11.84 0.47 9.07
C PRO A 64 11.95 -0.97 8.54
N SER A 65 12.70 -1.84 9.23
CA SER A 65 12.85 -3.25 8.84
C SER A 65 11.56 -4.06 9.02
N ILE A 66 10.78 -3.82 10.08
CA ILE A 66 9.48 -4.46 10.28
C ILE A 66 8.52 -4.04 9.18
N ARG A 67 8.45 -2.73 8.88
CA ARG A 67 7.59 -2.19 7.82
C ARG A 67 7.95 -2.74 6.46
N GLU A 68 9.24 -2.73 6.11
CA GLU A 68 9.75 -3.32 4.88
C GLU A 68 9.35 -4.79 4.76
N ARG A 69 9.59 -5.60 5.79
CA ARG A 69 9.23 -7.02 5.77
C ARG A 69 7.73 -7.22 5.55
N LYS A 70 6.88 -6.51 6.31
CA LYS A 70 5.41 -6.58 6.16
C LYS A 70 4.97 -6.22 4.73
N LEU A 71 5.58 -5.21 4.11
CA LEU A 71 5.26 -4.83 2.74
C LEU A 71 5.80 -5.83 1.71
N ILE A 72 7.01 -6.36 1.88
CA ILE A 72 7.55 -7.39 0.98
C ILE A 72 6.68 -8.66 1.03
N GLU A 73 6.28 -9.07 2.23
CA GLU A 73 5.44 -10.23 2.53
C GLU A 73 3.94 -9.89 2.53
N TRP A 74 3.52 -8.84 1.80
CA TRP A 74 2.12 -8.37 1.81
C TRP A 74 1.10 -9.45 1.45
N ASN A 75 1.51 -10.48 0.72
CA ASN A 75 0.66 -11.61 0.33
C ASN A 75 0.23 -12.48 1.51
N GLU A 76 0.91 -12.36 2.67
CA GLU A 76 0.53 -13.00 3.94
C GLU A 76 -0.48 -12.15 4.75
N ALA A 77 -0.83 -10.95 4.27
CA ALA A 77 -1.83 -10.13 4.91
C ALA A 77 -3.23 -10.77 4.84
N PRO A 78 -4.15 -10.43 5.76
CA PRO A 78 -5.54 -10.87 5.70
C PRO A 78 -6.14 -10.57 4.32
N PHE A 79 -6.63 -11.62 3.65
CA PHE A 79 -7.31 -11.51 2.34
C PHE A 79 -6.49 -10.82 1.24
N ALA A 80 -5.15 -10.82 1.33
CA ALA A 80 -4.28 -10.16 0.38
C ALA A 80 -4.58 -10.56 -1.07
N ARG A 81 -4.68 -11.86 -1.37
CA ARG A 81 -4.97 -12.38 -2.72
C ARG A 81 -6.41 -12.18 -3.17
N TYR A 82 -7.32 -11.95 -2.24
CA TYR A 82 -8.66 -11.50 -2.59
C TYR A 82 -8.66 -10.04 -3.03
N CYS A 83 -7.97 -9.15 -2.30
CA CYS A 83 -7.88 -7.73 -2.66
C CYS A 83 -7.01 -7.50 -3.90
N HIS A 84 -5.94 -8.28 -4.05
CA HIS A 84 -4.96 -8.20 -5.12
C HIS A 84 -4.67 -9.61 -5.66
N PRO A 85 -5.41 -10.08 -6.67
CA PRO A 85 -5.11 -11.33 -7.36
C PRO A 85 -3.66 -11.36 -7.87
N ARG A 86 -3.16 -10.18 -8.30
CA ARG A 86 -1.77 -9.87 -8.62
C ARG A 86 -1.37 -8.58 -7.93
N GLU A 87 -0.07 -8.40 -7.66
CA GLU A 87 0.46 -7.25 -6.91
C GLU A 87 0.38 -5.89 -7.64
N GLU A 88 0.06 -5.88 -8.94
CA GLU A 88 0.41 -4.80 -9.87
C GLU A 88 0.02 -3.38 -9.42
N HIS A 89 -1.21 -3.17 -8.95
CA HIS A 89 -1.69 -1.85 -8.52
C HIS A 89 -1.29 -1.46 -7.09
N LEU A 90 -0.77 -2.41 -6.32
CA LEU A 90 -0.22 -2.15 -4.99
C LEU A 90 1.25 -1.72 -5.05
N LEU A 91 2.02 -2.22 -6.04
CA LEU A 91 3.47 -1.99 -6.14
C LEU A 91 3.94 -0.52 -6.15
N PRO A 92 3.19 0.47 -6.66
CA PRO A 92 3.56 1.88 -6.51
C PRO A 92 3.75 2.31 -5.05
N LEU A 93 2.97 1.74 -4.12
CA LEU A 93 3.12 1.96 -2.68
C LEU A 93 4.47 1.43 -2.17
N HIS A 94 4.91 0.25 -2.62
CA HIS A 94 6.21 -0.32 -2.25
C HIS A 94 7.38 0.58 -2.65
N VAL A 95 7.30 1.20 -3.84
CA VAL A 95 8.31 2.17 -4.27
C VAL A 95 8.31 3.36 -3.32
N CYS A 96 7.16 3.99 -3.06
CA CYS A 96 7.07 5.17 -2.18
C CYS A 96 7.53 4.87 -0.75
N ALA A 97 7.12 3.73 -0.21
CA ALA A 97 7.55 3.27 1.11
C ALA A 97 9.06 3.00 1.15
N GLY A 98 9.64 2.44 0.09
CA GLY A 98 11.08 2.20 -0.03
C GLY A 98 11.93 3.46 -0.11
N VAL A 99 11.39 4.56 -0.65
CA VAL A 99 12.08 5.86 -0.73
C VAL A 99 12.42 6.39 0.66
N THR A 100 11.56 6.18 1.65
CA THR A 100 11.76 6.75 3.00
C THR A 100 12.08 5.68 4.05
N GLY A 101 11.40 4.53 4.00
CA GLY A 101 11.42 3.50 5.04
C GLY A 101 10.73 3.90 6.35
N PHE A 102 10.28 5.15 6.48
CA PHE A 102 9.72 5.71 7.71
C PHE A 102 8.20 5.62 7.74
N THR A 103 7.63 6.01 8.89
CA THR A 103 6.19 6.00 9.14
C THR A 103 5.51 7.00 8.22
N ALA A 104 4.47 6.55 7.53
CA ALA A 104 3.63 7.39 6.69
C ALA A 104 2.56 8.10 7.53
N LYS A 105 2.04 9.20 7.00
CA LYS A 105 0.75 9.76 7.43
C LYS A 105 -0.35 9.22 6.52
N LEU A 106 -1.46 8.79 7.11
CA LEU A 106 -2.70 8.55 6.36
C LEU A 106 -3.27 9.91 5.94
N VAL A 107 -3.38 10.14 4.63
CA VAL A 107 -3.89 11.42 4.08
C VAL A 107 -5.23 11.28 3.38
N PHE A 108 -5.65 10.05 3.10
CA PHE A 108 -6.97 9.72 2.61
C PHE A 108 -7.38 8.34 3.10
N GLU A 109 -8.64 8.20 3.49
CA GLU A 109 -9.34 6.94 3.72
C GLU A 109 -10.78 7.14 3.24
N GLY A 110 -11.25 6.28 2.35
CA GLY A 110 -12.58 6.42 1.77
C GLY A 110 -12.93 5.25 0.87
N LYS A 111 -14.00 5.40 0.08
CA LYS A 111 -14.42 4.39 -0.89
C LYS A 111 -14.18 4.87 -2.32
N VAL A 112 -13.55 4.03 -3.13
CA VAL A 112 -13.39 4.22 -4.58
C VAL A 112 -13.90 2.94 -5.25
N ALA A 113 -14.77 3.09 -6.26
CA ALA A 113 -15.46 1.95 -6.89
C ALA A 113 -16.13 0.98 -5.89
N GLY A 114 -16.67 1.53 -4.79
CA GLY A 114 -17.33 0.76 -3.73
C GLY A 114 -16.39 0.02 -2.77
N LYS A 115 -15.07 0.12 -2.96
CA LYS A 115 -14.04 -0.54 -2.13
C LYS A 115 -13.33 0.48 -1.25
N LYS A 116 -13.09 0.12 0.01
CA LYS A 116 -12.29 0.92 0.93
C LYS A 116 -10.86 1.02 0.44
N THR A 117 -10.29 2.22 0.55
CA THR A 117 -9.00 2.59 -0.01
C THR A 117 -8.37 3.72 0.78
N SER A 118 -7.05 3.75 0.78
CA SER A 118 -6.25 4.75 1.45
C SER A 118 -5.15 5.37 0.57
N ALA A 119 -4.67 6.53 0.99
CA ALA A 119 -3.46 7.16 0.45
C ALA A 119 -2.56 7.64 1.58
N TYR A 120 -1.26 7.64 1.31
CA TYR A 120 -0.22 7.86 2.30
C TYR A 120 0.75 8.95 1.87
N LEU A 121 1.22 9.73 2.84
CA LEU A 121 2.26 10.74 2.67
C LEU A 121 3.46 10.39 3.53
N TRP A 122 4.63 10.30 2.91
CA TRP A 122 5.90 10.20 3.62
C TRP A 122 6.64 11.53 3.53
N ASN A 123 7.13 12.00 4.68
CA ASN A 123 7.91 13.23 4.79
C ASN A 123 9.41 12.97 4.74
#